data_AF-A0A2U1MYK4-F1
#
_entry.id   AF-A0A2U1MYK4-F1
#
_cell.length_a   1.000
_cell.length_b   1.000
_cell.length_c   1.000
_cell.angle_alpha   90.00
_cell.angle_beta   90.00
_cell.angle_gamma   90.00
#
_symmetry.space_group_name_H-M   'P 1'
#
loop_
_entity.id
_entity.type
_entity.pdbx_description
1 polymer ?
#
loop_
_entity_poly.entity_id
_entity_poly.type
_entity_poly.pdbx_seq_one_letter_code
_entity_poly.pdbx_strand_id
1 'polypeptide(L)'
;MPKTHSSGDTNELPIITTETPEKRQLKLATLFHVYPPGFLRKVVAEIVATFLLVFVTCGAAALSTKDDHKVSQLGASVAGGLIVTVMIYAVGHISGAHMNPAVTLAFASAGHFPWAQVPIYAAAQLTGSISASFALRVLLEQVKHLGTTTPSGTDLQALIMEIIVTFSMMFVTSAVATDSKAVGELAGMAVGSAVCITSILAGPVSGGSMNPARTLGPALASNDFKGLWVYFIGPVIGTISGVLCYSFIRATDKPIQTMSSFKLRRMKSSNEDVSVKDSLSSKLKTQDRLRQRDVGPNVDLNLLRCPLCDAVPDSHPHLFFECQFSLQVWFQVRVLSGMDAVPTTLVDAITFLIPISKGRSVISIISWLLLAAATYHLWMEHNLRLFKQKKSTVAQVVQVIVSTVRLKLVTFKFKKLLDQLKIPSACLIHEG
;
A
#
# COMPACT_ATOMS: atom_id res chain seq x y z
N MET A 1 36.29 -73.59 12.14
CA MET A 1 34.86 -73.80 12.47
C MET A 1 34.71 -73.84 13.99
N PRO A 2 33.66 -73.28 14.63
CA PRO A 2 32.71 -72.21 14.27
C PRO A 2 32.79 -71.00 15.27
N LYS A 3 32.69 -69.72 14.86
CA LYS A 3 31.50 -68.81 14.82
C LYS A 3 30.47 -68.92 15.96
N THR A 4 30.33 -67.86 16.76
CA THR A 4 29.05 -67.28 17.23
C THR A 4 29.17 -65.75 17.41
N HIS A 5 28.11 -65.05 17.02
CA HIS A 5 27.91 -63.59 17.03
C HIS A 5 27.51 -63.06 18.41
N SER A 6 27.82 -61.80 18.70
CA SER A 6 26.99 -60.93 19.55
C SER A 6 27.24 -59.45 19.20
N SER A 7 26.19 -58.83 18.71
CA SER A 7 26.05 -57.45 18.23
C SER A 7 26.21 -56.40 19.34
N GLY A 8 26.75 -55.25 18.96
CA GLY A 8 26.61 -54.02 19.73
C GLY A 8 25.25 -53.38 19.52
N ASP A 9 24.79 -52.66 20.53
CA ASP A 9 23.91 -51.50 20.42
C ASP A 9 23.98 -50.73 21.75
N THR A 10 24.68 -49.60 21.74
CA THR A 10 24.63 -48.59 22.79
C THR A 10 23.40 -47.73 22.59
N ASN A 11 22.49 -47.76 23.56
CA ASN A 11 21.36 -46.85 23.67
C ASN A 11 21.84 -45.38 23.79
N GLU A 12 21.88 -44.65 22.67
CA GLU A 12 21.89 -43.19 22.69
C GLU A 12 20.44 -42.69 22.70
N LEU A 13 19.99 -42.19 23.85
CA LEU A 13 18.78 -41.38 23.97
C LEU A 13 18.99 -40.03 23.27
N PRO A 14 18.05 -39.55 22.43
CA PRO A 14 18.19 -38.25 21.79
C PRO A 14 18.07 -37.15 22.85
N ILE A 15 19.11 -36.33 22.94
CA ILE A 15 19.13 -35.10 23.74
C ILE A 15 18.05 -34.15 23.20
N ILE A 16 16.90 -34.12 23.86
CA ILE A 16 15.88 -33.09 23.64
C ILE A 16 16.49 -31.78 24.13
N THR A 17 17.04 -31.00 23.21
CA THR A 17 17.50 -29.64 23.47
C THR A 17 16.27 -28.77 23.73
N THR A 18 15.90 -28.62 24.99
CA THR A 18 14.89 -27.67 25.44
C THR A 18 15.41 -26.25 25.13
N GLU A 19 14.93 -25.63 24.05
CA GLU A 19 15.24 -24.22 23.75
C GLU A 19 14.76 -23.34 24.90
N THR A 20 15.70 -22.68 25.59
CA THR A 20 15.43 -21.74 26.69
C THR A 20 14.56 -20.56 26.22
N PRO A 21 13.57 -20.10 27.01
CA PRO A 21 12.63 -19.04 26.63
C PRO A 21 13.29 -17.73 26.18
N GLU A 22 14.48 -17.42 26.71
CA GLU A 22 15.26 -16.24 26.38
C GLU A 22 15.79 -16.24 24.93
N LYS A 23 16.23 -17.39 24.42
CA LYS A 23 16.64 -17.57 23.01
C LYS A 23 15.48 -17.44 22.04
N ARG A 24 14.28 -17.85 22.47
CA ARG A 24 13.04 -17.73 21.68
C ARG A 24 12.60 -16.26 21.56
N GLN A 25 12.68 -15.51 22.66
CA GLN A 25 12.42 -14.07 22.65
C GLN A 25 13.44 -13.31 21.79
N LEU A 26 14.72 -13.70 21.85
CA LEU A 26 15.77 -13.12 21.02
C LEU A 26 15.53 -13.35 19.52
N LYS A 27 15.16 -14.56 19.09
CA LYS A 27 14.80 -14.85 17.67
C LYS A 27 13.57 -14.06 17.21
N LEU A 28 12.55 -13.91 18.06
CA LEU A 28 11.34 -13.16 17.74
C LEU A 28 11.67 -11.66 17.56
N ALA A 29 12.47 -11.09 18.47
CA ALA A 29 12.93 -9.72 18.41
C ALA A 29 13.79 -9.44 17.17
N THR A 30 14.66 -10.38 16.77
CA THR A 30 15.46 -10.26 15.53
C THR A 30 14.60 -10.33 14.27
N LEU A 31 13.54 -11.14 14.26
CA LEU A 31 12.57 -11.16 13.16
C LEU A 31 11.88 -9.80 13.00
N PHE A 32 11.47 -9.17 14.10
CA PHE A 32 10.86 -7.83 14.08
C PHE A 32 11.83 -6.71 13.66
N HIS A 33 13.14 -6.93 13.74
CA HIS A 33 14.15 -5.97 13.30
C HIS A 33 14.36 -5.96 11.77
N VAL A 34 13.90 -7.01 11.06
CA VAL A 34 13.93 -7.13 9.59
C VAL A 34 12.73 -6.45 8.93
N TYR A 35 11.62 -6.27 9.67
CA TYR A 35 10.39 -5.69 9.15
C TYR A 35 10.23 -4.20 9.53
N PRO A 36 9.56 -3.40 8.68
CA PRO A 36 9.35 -1.99 8.97
C PRO A 36 8.51 -1.77 10.24
N PRO A 37 8.68 -0.63 10.92
CA PRO A 37 7.90 -0.29 12.10
C PRO A 37 6.39 -0.31 11.76
N GLY A 38 5.60 -1.02 12.58
CA GLY A 38 4.16 -1.19 12.36
C GLY A 38 3.74 -2.44 11.59
N PHE A 39 4.69 -3.29 11.15
CA PHE A 39 4.37 -4.54 10.45
C PHE A 39 3.45 -5.47 11.27
N LEU A 40 3.67 -5.57 12.59
CA LEU A 40 2.79 -6.36 13.46
C LEU A 40 1.33 -5.90 13.40
N ARG A 41 1.07 -4.59 13.27
CA ARG A 41 -0.30 -4.07 13.13
C ARG A 41 -0.95 -4.55 11.83
N LYS A 42 -0.16 -4.64 10.75
CA LYS A 42 -0.62 -5.17 9.46
C LYS A 42 -0.99 -6.65 9.55
N VAL A 43 -0.14 -7.43 10.22
CA VAL A 43 -0.37 -8.87 10.45
C VAL A 43 -1.66 -9.09 11.25
N VAL A 44 -1.86 -8.36 12.36
CA VAL A 44 -3.09 -8.45 13.16
C VAL A 44 -4.31 -8.03 12.34
N ALA A 45 -4.21 -6.97 11.54
CA ALA A 45 -5.28 -6.54 10.67
C ALA A 45 -5.66 -7.63 9.64
N GLU A 46 -4.70 -8.32 9.03
CA GLU A 46 -4.99 -9.44 8.12
C GLU A 46 -5.63 -10.64 8.84
N ILE A 47 -5.22 -10.97 10.07
CA ILE A 47 -5.85 -12.03 10.86
C ILE A 47 -7.33 -11.69 11.10
N VAL A 48 -7.62 -10.49 11.61
CA VAL A 48 -8.98 -10.04 11.94
C VAL A 48 -9.85 -9.94 10.69
N ALA A 49 -9.30 -9.38 9.61
CA ALA A 49 -10.05 -9.21 8.37
C ALA A 49 -10.36 -10.54 7.70
N THR A 50 -9.42 -11.48 7.63
CA THR A 50 -9.70 -12.82 7.10
C THR A 50 -10.63 -13.61 8.03
N PHE A 51 -10.54 -13.44 9.34
CA PHE A 51 -11.50 -14.03 10.28
C PHE A 51 -12.92 -13.57 9.96
N LEU A 52 -13.17 -12.26 9.88
CA LEU A 52 -14.50 -11.71 9.62
C LEU A 52 -15.01 -12.07 8.22
N LEU A 53 -14.13 -12.04 7.22
CA LEU A 53 -14.42 -12.49 5.86
C LEU A 53 -14.94 -13.93 5.85
N VAL A 54 -14.20 -14.86 6.45
CA VAL A 54 -14.53 -16.29 6.47
C VAL A 54 -15.76 -16.55 7.34
N PHE A 55 -15.86 -15.89 8.49
CA PHE A 55 -17.01 -16.02 9.39
C PHE A 55 -18.32 -15.67 8.67
N VAL A 56 -18.36 -14.55 7.94
CA VAL A 56 -19.55 -14.11 7.21
C VAL A 56 -19.78 -14.93 5.95
N THR A 57 -18.77 -15.10 5.10
CA THR A 57 -18.93 -15.81 3.81
C THR A 57 -19.29 -17.27 4.00
N CYS A 58 -18.54 -17.99 4.83
CA CYS A 58 -18.77 -19.42 5.07
C CYS A 58 -20.01 -19.64 5.94
N GLY A 59 -20.26 -18.75 6.92
CA GLY A 59 -21.48 -18.81 7.73
C GLY A 59 -22.74 -18.60 6.90
N ALA A 60 -22.77 -17.59 6.02
CA ALA A 60 -23.91 -17.36 5.13
C ALA A 60 -24.12 -18.51 4.13
N ALA A 61 -23.03 -19.05 3.56
CA ALA A 61 -23.10 -20.22 2.67
C ALA A 61 -23.59 -21.48 3.41
N ALA A 62 -23.13 -21.72 4.65
CA ALA A 62 -23.58 -22.84 5.48
C ALA A 62 -25.06 -22.75 5.87
N LEU A 63 -25.56 -21.53 6.11
CA LEU A 63 -26.97 -21.31 6.39
C LEU A 63 -27.83 -21.48 5.13
N SER A 64 -27.34 -21.04 3.98
CA SER A 64 -28.04 -21.21 2.70
C SER A 64 -28.17 -22.67 2.30
N THR A 65 -27.14 -23.49 2.50
CA THR A 65 -27.22 -24.94 2.22
C THR A 65 -28.16 -25.68 3.19
N LYS A 66 -28.33 -25.19 4.41
CA LYS A 66 -29.25 -25.78 5.39
C LYS A 66 -30.71 -25.43 5.09
N ASP A 67 -30.98 -24.16 4.79
CA ASP A 67 -32.33 -23.63 4.62
C ASP A 67 -32.31 -22.38 3.73
N ASP A 68 -32.53 -22.58 2.43
CA ASP A 68 -32.50 -21.52 1.43
C ASP A 68 -33.62 -20.47 1.62
N HIS A 69 -34.64 -20.77 2.43
CA HIS A 69 -35.68 -19.81 2.80
C HIS A 69 -35.21 -18.79 3.86
N LYS A 70 -34.14 -19.10 4.61
CA LYS A 70 -33.55 -18.17 5.60
C LYS A 70 -32.46 -17.31 5.00
N VAL A 71 -31.54 -17.93 4.26
CA VAL A 71 -30.46 -17.24 3.55
C VAL A 71 -30.41 -17.82 2.15
N SER A 72 -30.83 -17.04 1.16
CA SER A 72 -30.74 -17.51 -0.22
C SER A 72 -29.28 -17.58 -0.68
N GLN A 73 -29.01 -18.38 -1.70
CA GLN A 73 -27.68 -18.38 -2.34
C GLN A 73 -27.25 -16.98 -2.80
N LEU A 74 -28.19 -16.20 -3.37
CA LEU A 74 -27.95 -14.80 -3.71
C LEU A 74 -27.58 -13.96 -2.48
N GLY A 75 -28.30 -14.15 -1.37
CA GLY A 75 -28.00 -13.51 -0.09
C GLY A 75 -26.60 -13.84 0.43
N ALA A 76 -26.15 -15.09 0.28
CA ALA A 76 -24.80 -15.50 0.66
C ALA A 76 -23.71 -14.82 -0.19
N SER A 77 -23.91 -14.71 -1.52
CA SER A 77 -22.99 -13.99 -2.39
C SER A 77 -22.94 -12.49 -2.11
N VAL A 78 -24.10 -11.87 -1.85
CA VAL A 78 -24.19 -10.45 -1.45
C VAL A 78 -23.47 -10.20 -0.13
N ALA A 79 -23.71 -11.05 0.88
CA ALA A 79 -23.01 -10.97 2.16
C ALA A 79 -21.49 -11.07 1.98
N GLY A 80 -21.04 -11.95 1.08
CA GLY A 80 -19.62 -12.11 0.76
C GLY A 80 -18.97 -10.88 0.13
N GLY A 81 -19.64 -10.23 -0.82
CA GLY A 81 -19.13 -8.97 -1.38
C GLY A 81 -19.17 -7.79 -0.41
N LEU A 82 -20.22 -7.71 0.41
CA LEU A 82 -20.36 -6.64 1.41
C LEU A 82 -19.29 -6.75 2.49
N ILE A 83 -19.01 -7.94 3.03
CA ILE A 83 -17.96 -8.07 4.05
C ILE A 83 -16.58 -7.70 3.51
N VAL A 84 -16.27 -8.04 2.25
CA VAL A 84 -15.03 -7.59 1.59
C VAL A 84 -14.98 -6.06 1.51
N THR A 85 -16.08 -5.41 1.09
CA THR A 85 -16.18 -3.94 1.04
C THR A 85 -15.89 -3.33 2.41
N VAL A 86 -16.56 -3.83 3.46
CA VAL A 86 -16.43 -3.32 4.83
C VAL A 86 -15.00 -3.48 5.33
N MET A 87 -14.37 -4.63 5.10
CA MET A 87 -12.99 -4.87 5.54
C MET A 87 -11.96 -4.02 4.80
N ILE A 88 -12.14 -3.77 3.50
CA ILE A 88 -11.26 -2.87 2.75
C ILE A 88 -11.33 -1.45 3.32
N TYR A 89 -12.52 -0.94 3.63
CA TYR A 89 -12.64 0.38 4.26
C TYR A 89 -12.13 0.41 5.69
N ALA A 90 -12.39 -0.64 6.48
CA ALA A 90 -12.00 -0.69 7.89
C ALA A 90 -10.49 -0.84 8.09
N VAL A 91 -9.82 -1.70 7.33
CA VAL A 91 -8.40 -2.03 7.55
C VAL A 91 -7.50 -1.91 6.32
N GLY A 92 -8.03 -1.53 5.15
CA GLY A 92 -7.25 -1.36 3.92
C GLY A 92 -6.15 -0.32 4.07
N HIS A 93 -6.39 0.77 4.78
CA HIS A 93 -5.39 1.79 5.10
C HIS A 93 -4.29 1.30 6.07
N ILE A 94 -4.50 0.16 6.74
CA ILE A 94 -3.56 -0.43 7.69
C ILE A 94 -2.71 -1.50 7.00
N SER A 95 -3.33 -2.56 6.47
CA SER A 95 -2.62 -3.73 5.89
C SER A 95 -2.63 -3.79 4.37
N GLY A 96 -3.50 -3.04 3.71
CA GLY A 96 -3.90 -3.26 2.31
C GLY A 96 -5.13 -4.16 2.16
N ALA A 97 -5.62 -4.76 3.24
CA ALA A 97 -6.78 -5.66 3.29
C ALA A 97 -6.75 -6.74 2.19
N HIS A 98 -5.65 -7.49 2.11
CA HIS A 98 -5.50 -8.53 1.08
C HIS A 98 -6.47 -9.68 1.36
N MET A 99 -6.55 -10.12 2.63
CA MET A 99 -7.43 -11.16 3.15
C MET A 99 -7.38 -12.50 2.40
N ASN A 100 -6.40 -12.68 1.52
CA ASN A 100 -6.33 -13.74 0.54
C ASN A 100 -4.86 -14.00 0.14
N PRO A 101 -4.36 -15.24 0.32
CA PRO A 101 -2.99 -15.59 -0.04
C PRO A 101 -2.70 -15.40 -1.54
N ALA A 102 -3.68 -15.68 -2.40
CA ALA A 102 -3.53 -15.53 -3.86
C ALA A 102 -3.41 -14.05 -4.26
N VAL A 103 -4.22 -13.17 -3.67
CA VAL A 103 -4.13 -11.71 -3.88
C VAL A 103 -2.78 -11.16 -3.39
N THR A 104 -2.34 -11.62 -2.22
CA THR A 104 -1.04 -11.23 -1.64
C THR A 104 0.11 -11.62 -2.56
N LEU A 105 0.07 -12.84 -3.09
CA LEU A 105 1.06 -13.33 -4.05
C LEU A 105 1.02 -12.55 -5.37
N ALA A 106 -0.18 -12.28 -5.89
CA ALA A 106 -0.35 -11.53 -7.13
C ALA A 106 0.21 -10.10 -7.01
N PHE A 107 -0.11 -9.36 -5.95
CA PHE A 107 0.49 -8.04 -5.73
C PHE A 107 2.00 -8.09 -5.57
N ALA A 108 2.56 -9.15 -4.97
CA ALA A 108 4.01 -9.31 -4.90
C ALA A 108 4.63 -9.56 -6.28
N SER A 109 3.98 -10.38 -7.12
CA SER A 109 4.42 -10.66 -8.49
C SER A 109 4.45 -9.42 -9.39
N ALA A 110 3.52 -8.49 -9.18
CA ALA A 110 3.46 -7.22 -9.91
C ALA A 110 4.32 -6.10 -9.27
N GLY A 111 5.09 -6.38 -8.21
CA GLY A 111 5.94 -5.40 -7.54
C GLY A 111 5.20 -4.39 -6.66
N HIS A 112 3.91 -4.61 -6.40
CA HIS A 112 3.07 -3.78 -5.52
C HIS A 112 3.15 -4.20 -4.04
N PHE A 113 3.76 -5.35 -3.73
CA PHE A 113 3.93 -5.83 -2.36
C PHE A 113 5.30 -6.50 -2.15
N PRO A 114 6.00 -6.27 -1.02
CA PRO A 114 7.32 -6.83 -0.79
C PRO A 114 7.27 -8.35 -0.53
N TRP A 115 8.04 -9.10 -1.33
CA TRP A 115 8.14 -10.57 -1.25
C TRP A 115 8.44 -11.12 0.15
N ALA A 116 9.27 -10.42 0.94
CA ALA A 116 9.60 -10.84 2.30
C ALA A 116 8.38 -10.90 3.24
N GLN A 117 7.33 -10.11 2.97
CA GLN A 117 6.12 -10.06 3.82
C GLN A 117 5.08 -11.12 3.43
N VAL A 118 5.17 -11.70 2.23
CA VAL A 118 4.18 -12.63 1.67
C VAL A 118 3.94 -13.86 2.57
N PRO A 119 4.98 -14.57 3.06
CA PRO A 119 4.75 -15.77 3.88
C PRO A 119 4.03 -15.46 5.19
N ILE A 120 4.32 -14.31 5.80
CA ILE A 120 3.71 -13.91 7.07
C ILE A 120 2.27 -13.47 6.86
N TYR A 121 1.98 -12.74 5.77
CA TYR A 121 0.60 -12.41 5.40
C TYR A 121 -0.23 -13.67 5.12
N ALA A 122 0.32 -14.63 4.37
CA ALA A 122 -0.35 -15.90 4.11
C ALA A 122 -0.63 -16.66 5.42
N ALA A 123 0.34 -16.73 6.34
CA ALA A 123 0.13 -17.35 7.65
C ALA A 123 -0.93 -16.63 8.49
N ALA A 124 -0.95 -15.29 8.47
CA ALA A 124 -1.95 -14.46 9.14
C ALA A 124 -3.37 -14.75 8.62
N GLN A 125 -3.54 -14.76 7.30
CA GLN A 125 -4.82 -15.03 6.63
C GLN A 125 -5.30 -16.46 6.93
N LEU A 126 -4.41 -17.45 6.87
CA LEU A 126 -4.74 -18.83 7.24
C LEU A 126 -5.16 -18.94 8.71
N THR A 127 -4.47 -18.25 9.62
CA THR A 127 -4.81 -18.24 11.05
C THR A 127 -6.21 -17.65 11.29
N GLY A 128 -6.52 -16.52 10.65
CA GLY A 128 -7.85 -15.92 10.72
C GLY A 128 -8.94 -16.84 10.17
N SER A 129 -8.70 -17.45 9.01
CA SER A 129 -9.65 -18.38 8.37
C SER A 129 -9.94 -19.62 9.22
N ILE A 130 -8.88 -20.27 9.74
CA ILE A 130 -9.02 -21.46 10.59
C ILE A 130 -9.80 -21.11 11.86
N SER A 131 -9.44 -20.01 12.52
CA SER A 131 -10.11 -19.56 13.75
C SER A 131 -11.60 -19.29 13.52
N ALA A 132 -11.96 -18.62 12.42
CA ALA A 132 -13.35 -18.36 12.06
C ALA A 132 -14.12 -19.65 11.76
N SER A 133 -13.49 -20.60 11.09
CA SER A 133 -14.12 -21.86 10.70
C SER A 133 -14.43 -22.74 11.92
N PHE A 134 -13.51 -22.82 12.89
CA PHE A 134 -13.79 -23.52 14.14
C PHE A 134 -14.82 -22.80 15.00
N ALA A 135 -14.82 -21.46 15.02
CA ALA A 135 -15.90 -20.71 15.68
C ALA A 135 -17.27 -21.01 15.06
N LEU A 136 -17.36 -21.02 13.73
CA LEU A 136 -18.58 -21.42 13.02
C LEU A 136 -19.00 -22.86 13.33
N ARG A 137 -18.04 -23.78 13.55
CA ARG A 137 -18.35 -25.18 13.90
C ARG A 137 -19.07 -25.31 15.23
N VAL A 138 -18.67 -24.48 16.20
CA VAL A 138 -19.32 -24.41 17.51
C VAL A 138 -20.67 -23.70 17.42
N LEU A 139 -20.82 -22.69 16.55
CA LEU A 139 -22.08 -21.94 16.45
C LEU A 139 -23.14 -22.64 15.59
N LEU A 140 -22.72 -23.44 14.61
CA LEU A 140 -23.58 -24.08 13.61
C LEU A 140 -23.51 -25.60 13.70
N GLU A 141 -23.44 -26.18 14.91
CA GLU A 141 -23.18 -27.62 15.17
C GLU A 141 -23.99 -28.61 14.31
N GLN A 142 -25.19 -28.21 13.86
CA GLN A 142 -26.06 -29.03 13.02
C GLN A 142 -25.70 -29.04 11.52
N VAL A 143 -24.73 -28.24 11.08
CA VAL A 143 -24.35 -28.13 9.66
C VAL A 143 -23.05 -28.92 9.41
N LYS A 144 -23.15 -29.99 8.61
CA LYS A 144 -21.99 -30.84 8.26
C LYS A 144 -20.96 -30.15 7.34
N HIS A 145 -21.42 -29.24 6.49
CA HIS A 145 -20.58 -28.51 5.53
C HIS A 145 -20.57 -27.02 5.88
N LEU A 146 -19.50 -26.54 6.52
CA LEU A 146 -19.40 -25.14 6.99
C LEU A 146 -19.11 -24.15 5.85
N GLY A 147 -19.94 -24.14 4.81
CA GLY A 147 -19.67 -23.36 3.62
C GLY A 147 -18.37 -23.78 2.93
N THR A 148 -18.00 -25.06 3.07
CA THR A 148 -16.90 -25.70 2.34
C THR A 148 -17.16 -25.56 0.84
N THR A 149 -16.15 -25.14 0.09
CA THR A 149 -16.24 -25.07 -1.37
C THR A 149 -15.85 -26.41 -1.95
N THR A 150 -16.79 -27.05 -2.63
CA THR A 150 -16.60 -28.32 -3.32
C THR A 150 -17.11 -28.22 -4.75
N PRO A 151 -16.46 -28.84 -5.75
CA PRO A 151 -16.95 -28.83 -7.12
C PRO A 151 -18.35 -29.45 -7.21
N SER A 152 -19.30 -28.74 -7.85
CA SER A 152 -20.64 -29.30 -8.15
C SER A 152 -20.58 -30.30 -9.31
N GLY A 153 -19.63 -30.09 -10.23
CA GLY A 153 -19.39 -30.92 -11.41
C GLY A 153 -17.97 -31.51 -11.42
N THR A 154 -17.32 -31.52 -12.58
CA THR A 154 -15.94 -32.01 -12.70
C THR A 154 -14.93 -31.02 -12.11
N ASP A 155 -13.82 -31.54 -11.58
CA ASP A 155 -12.72 -30.70 -11.06
C ASP A 155 -12.20 -29.72 -12.13
N LEU A 156 -12.17 -30.14 -13.40
CA LEU A 156 -11.74 -29.28 -14.51
C LEU A 156 -12.70 -28.11 -14.73
N GLN A 157 -14.01 -28.36 -14.69
CA GLN A 157 -15.01 -27.30 -14.82
C GLN A 157 -14.91 -26.30 -13.66
N ALA A 158 -14.75 -26.79 -12.43
CA ALA A 158 -14.57 -25.94 -11.27
C ALA A 158 -13.25 -25.14 -11.34
N LEU A 159 -12.17 -25.75 -11.84
CA LEU A 159 -10.89 -25.07 -12.05
C LEU A 159 -10.99 -23.93 -13.04
N ILE A 160 -11.59 -24.16 -14.21
CA ILE A 160 -11.81 -23.12 -15.22
C ILE A 160 -12.65 -21.99 -14.62
N MET A 161 -13.71 -22.34 -13.90
CA MET A 161 -14.56 -21.36 -13.25
C MET A 161 -13.78 -20.51 -12.25
N GLU A 162 -13.03 -21.13 -11.33
CA GLU A 162 -12.21 -20.44 -10.32
C GLU A 162 -11.14 -19.55 -10.97
N ILE A 163 -10.53 -19.96 -12.07
CA ILE A 163 -9.55 -19.12 -12.80
C ILE A 163 -10.24 -17.86 -13.32
N ILE A 164 -11.36 -18.00 -14.04
CA ILE A 164 -12.05 -16.87 -14.68
C ILE A 164 -12.58 -15.89 -13.63
N VAL A 165 -13.26 -16.38 -12.61
CA VAL A 165 -13.89 -15.51 -11.60
C VAL A 165 -12.84 -14.82 -10.72
N THR A 166 -11.74 -15.51 -10.40
CA THR A 166 -10.65 -14.90 -9.64
C THR A 166 -9.87 -13.91 -10.49
N PHE A 167 -9.69 -14.18 -11.79
CA PHE A 167 -9.15 -13.22 -12.75
C PHE A 167 -9.98 -11.93 -12.76
N SER A 168 -11.30 -12.03 -12.92
CA SER A 168 -12.18 -10.85 -12.97
C SER A 168 -12.11 -10.04 -11.68
N MET A 169 -12.16 -10.70 -10.53
CA MET A 169 -12.03 -10.05 -9.21
C MET A 169 -10.67 -9.33 -9.07
N MET A 170 -9.57 -10.00 -9.42
CA MET A 170 -8.23 -9.42 -9.27
C MET A 170 -7.96 -8.32 -10.29
N PHE A 171 -8.52 -8.41 -11.50
CA PHE A 171 -8.44 -7.35 -12.51
C PHE A 171 -9.07 -6.05 -11.99
N VAL A 172 -10.30 -6.12 -11.48
CA VAL A 172 -10.99 -4.96 -10.88
C VAL A 172 -10.22 -4.46 -9.67
N THR A 173 -9.75 -5.36 -8.81
CA THR A 173 -8.96 -5.01 -7.63
C THR A 173 -7.67 -4.27 -7.99
N SER A 174 -6.94 -4.75 -9.00
CA SER A 174 -5.73 -4.09 -9.49
C SER A 174 -6.03 -2.71 -10.05
N ALA A 175 -7.16 -2.55 -10.75
CA ALA A 175 -7.58 -1.28 -11.31
C ALA A 175 -7.81 -0.21 -10.27
N VAL A 176 -8.51 -0.53 -9.18
CA VAL A 176 -8.86 0.45 -8.14
C VAL A 176 -7.80 0.57 -7.05
N ALA A 177 -6.97 -0.45 -6.83
CA ALA A 177 -5.93 -0.42 -5.79
C ALA A 177 -4.62 0.21 -6.25
N THR A 178 -4.29 0.15 -7.55
CA THR A 178 -2.97 0.56 -8.05
C THR A 178 -2.97 1.83 -8.89
N ASP A 179 -4.13 2.28 -9.39
CA ASP A 179 -4.24 3.47 -10.21
C ASP A 179 -4.81 4.66 -9.44
N SER A 180 -3.98 5.67 -9.21
CA SER A 180 -4.37 6.93 -8.55
C SER A 180 -5.39 7.75 -9.36
N LYS A 181 -5.59 7.45 -10.65
CA LYS A 181 -6.65 8.05 -11.47
C LYS A 181 -8.02 7.38 -11.25
N ALA A 182 -8.05 6.15 -10.76
CA ALA A 182 -9.25 5.36 -10.54
C ALA A 182 -9.66 5.40 -9.05
N VAL A 183 -10.54 6.36 -8.71
CA VAL A 183 -11.50 6.30 -7.61
C VAL A 183 -11.03 5.65 -6.28
N GLY A 184 -10.10 6.30 -5.58
CA GLY A 184 -9.60 5.81 -4.27
C GLY A 184 -10.71 5.66 -3.21
N GLU A 185 -11.75 6.50 -3.24
CA GLU A 185 -12.84 6.46 -2.26
C GLU A 185 -13.85 5.33 -2.50
N LEU A 186 -14.07 4.91 -3.77
CA LEU A 186 -14.98 3.81 -4.11
C LEU A 186 -14.27 2.47 -4.31
N ALA A 187 -12.95 2.41 -4.07
CA ALA A 187 -12.16 1.20 -4.29
C ALA A 187 -12.73 0.00 -3.51
N GLY A 188 -13.10 0.18 -2.24
CA GLY A 188 -13.72 -0.87 -1.43
C GLY A 188 -15.03 -1.40 -2.03
N MET A 189 -15.93 -0.49 -2.44
CA MET A 189 -17.19 -0.87 -3.09
C MET A 189 -16.97 -1.61 -4.41
N ALA A 190 -16.01 -1.17 -5.23
CA ALA A 190 -15.71 -1.82 -6.50
C ALA A 190 -15.18 -3.25 -6.32
N VAL A 191 -14.25 -3.45 -5.37
CA VAL A 191 -13.70 -4.78 -5.08
C VAL A 191 -14.77 -5.71 -4.51
N GLY A 192 -15.55 -5.25 -3.53
CA GLY A 192 -16.60 -6.08 -2.95
C GLY A 192 -17.74 -6.37 -3.92
N SER A 193 -18.08 -5.43 -4.80
CA SER A 193 -19.05 -5.69 -5.89
C SER A 193 -18.52 -6.73 -6.88
N ALA A 194 -17.23 -6.67 -7.22
CA ALA A 194 -16.60 -7.69 -8.05
C ALA A 194 -16.71 -9.07 -7.41
N VAL A 195 -16.36 -9.20 -6.12
CA VAL A 195 -16.51 -10.45 -5.35
C VAL A 195 -17.95 -10.94 -5.30
N CYS A 196 -18.93 -10.04 -5.11
CA CYS A 196 -20.35 -10.37 -5.13
C CYS A 196 -20.76 -10.99 -6.47
N ILE A 197 -20.50 -10.28 -7.58
CA ILE A 197 -20.90 -10.68 -8.93
C ILE A 197 -20.25 -12.01 -9.31
N THR A 198 -18.96 -12.15 -9.05
CA THR A 198 -18.23 -13.38 -9.33
C THR A 198 -18.69 -14.55 -8.45
N SER A 199 -19.06 -14.29 -7.19
CA SER A 199 -19.63 -15.30 -6.29
C SER A 199 -21.00 -15.78 -6.75
N ILE A 200 -21.87 -14.89 -7.23
CA ILE A 200 -23.19 -15.26 -7.78
C ILE A 200 -23.03 -16.26 -8.92
N LEU A 201 -22.10 -15.98 -9.84
CA LEU A 201 -21.81 -16.85 -10.98
C LEU A 201 -21.12 -18.16 -10.58
N ALA A 202 -20.11 -18.10 -9.72
CA ALA A 202 -19.30 -19.25 -9.35
C ALA A 202 -19.97 -20.17 -8.33
N GLY A 203 -20.91 -19.65 -7.53
CA GLY A 203 -21.60 -20.38 -6.47
C GLY A 203 -22.18 -21.72 -6.93
N PRO A 204 -23.02 -21.78 -7.99
CA PRO A 204 -23.60 -23.03 -8.47
C PRO A 204 -22.60 -24.02 -9.08
N VAL A 205 -21.44 -23.54 -9.55
CA VAL A 205 -20.50 -24.33 -10.36
C VAL A 205 -19.30 -24.83 -9.54
N SER A 206 -18.61 -23.95 -8.84
CA SER A 206 -17.40 -24.24 -8.04
C SER A 206 -17.58 -23.96 -6.55
N GLY A 207 -18.69 -23.36 -6.12
CA GLY A 207 -18.88 -22.84 -4.76
C GLY A 207 -18.27 -21.45 -4.54
N GLY A 208 -17.63 -20.86 -5.55
CA GLY A 208 -17.13 -19.48 -5.52
C GLY A 208 -16.11 -19.20 -4.43
N SER A 209 -14.94 -19.86 -4.50
CA SER A 209 -13.87 -19.71 -3.52
C SER A 209 -13.10 -18.40 -3.69
N MET A 210 -12.44 -18.22 -4.84
CA MET A 210 -11.52 -17.13 -5.17
C MET A 210 -10.33 -16.94 -4.20
N ASN A 211 -10.23 -17.76 -3.14
CA ASN A 211 -9.35 -17.50 -2.00
C ASN A 211 -8.95 -18.83 -1.33
N PRO A 212 -7.66 -19.22 -1.42
CA PRO A 212 -7.17 -20.45 -0.79
C PRO A 212 -7.40 -20.50 0.73
N ALA A 213 -7.27 -19.36 1.43
CA ALA A 213 -7.52 -19.31 2.87
C ALA A 213 -9.00 -19.53 3.19
N ARG A 214 -9.93 -18.90 2.46
CA ARG A 214 -11.38 -19.09 2.61
C ARG A 214 -11.84 -20.52 2.34
N THR A 215 -11.03 -21.31 1.63
CA THR A 215 -11.31 -22.72 1.39
C THR A 215 -10.73 -23.60 2.48
N LEU A 216 -9.46 -23.38 2.85
CA LEU A 216 -8.75 -24.28 3.74
C LEU A 216 -9.34 -24.31 5.16
N GLY A 217 -9.74 -23.17 5.70
CA GLY A 217 -10.30 -23.10 7.05
C GLY A 217 -11.53 -23.99 7.23
N PRO A 218 -12.59 -23.81 6.41
CA PRO A 218 -13.79 -24.64 6.49
C PRO A 218 -13.54 -26.11 6.18
N ALA A 219 -12.61 -26.40 5.25
CA ALA A 219 -12.20 -27.76 4.92
C ALA A 219 -11.60 -28.48 6.14
N LEU A 220 -10.71 -27.82 6.88
CA LEU A 220 -10.14 -28.33 8.13
C LEU A 220 -11.21 -28.48 9.22
N ALA A 221 -12.09 -27.50 9.37
CA ALA A 221 -13.14 -27.54 10.39
C ALA A 221 -14.18 -28.63 10.11
N SER A 222 -14.51 -28.90 8.84
CA SER A 222 -15.51 -29.90 8.42
C SER A 222 -14.91 -31.27 8.12
N ASN A 223 -13.57 -31.39 8.10
CA ASN A 223 -12.84 -32.58 7.67
C ASN A 223 -13.22 -33.04 6.24
N ASP A 224 -13.40 -32.07 5.33
CA ASP A 224 -13.75 -32.30 3.93
C ASP A 224 -12.73 -31.63 3.01
N PHE A 225 -11.98 -32.43 2.27
CA PHE A 225 -10.88 -32.00 1.41
C PHE A 225 -11.14 -32.30 -0.08
N LYS A 226 -12.38 -32.61 -0.45
CA LYS A 226 -12.74 -32.98 -1.83
C LYS A 226 -12.42 -31.83 -2.80
N GLY A 227 -11.60 -32.12 -3.81
CA GLY A 227 -11.25 -31.14 -4.85
C GLY A 227 -10.43 -29.94 -4.34
N LEU A 228 -9.82 -30.03 -3.15
CA LEU A 228 -9.12 -28.90 -2.50
C LEU A 228 -8.08 -28.25 -3.41
N TRP A 229 -7.35 -29.05 -4.19
CA TRP A 229 -6.29 -28.61 -5.10
C TRP A 229 -6.79 -27.56 -6.11
N VAL A 230 -8.04 -27.65 -6.55
CA VAL A 230 -8.68 -26.72 -7.50
C VAL A 230 -8.66 -25.30 -6.96
N TYR A 231 -8.92 -25.16 -5.66
CA TYR A 231 -9.03 -23.87 -4.96
C TYR A 231 -7.69 -23.29 -4.51
N PHE A 232 -6.59 -24.02 -4.70
CA PHE A 232 -5.24 -23.49 -4.58
C PHE A 232 -4.71 -23.07 -5.95
N ILE A 233 -4.85 -23.93 -6.97
CA ILE A 233 -4.31 -23.67 -8.31
C ILE A 233 -5.13 -22.58 -9.02
N GLY A 234 -6.46 -22.73 -9.06
CA GLY A 234 -7.36 -21.84 -9.79
C GLY A 234 -7.21 -20.37 -9.35
N PRO A 235 -7.39 -20.06 -8.06
CA PRO A 235 -7.24 -18.69 -7.57
C PRO A 235 -5.85 -18.08 -7.77
N VAL A 236 -4.77 -18.86 -7.63
CA VAL A 236 -3.41 -18.36 -7.85
C VAL A 236 -3.20 -17.99 -9.33
N ILE A 237 -3.62 -18.84 -10.26
CA ILE A 237 -3.52 -18.55 -11.70
C ILE A 237 -4.41 -17.36 -12.07
N GLY A 238 -5.65 -17.33 -11.57
CA GLY A 238 -6.58 -16.23 -11.83
C GLY A 238 -6.07 -14.89 -11.30
N THR A 239 -5.60 -14.81 -10.05
CA THR A 239 -5.08 -13.56 -9.49
C THR A 239 -3.81 -13.08 -10.21
N ILE A 240 -2.87 -13.97 -10.50
CA ILE A 240 -1.64 -13.60 -11.23
C ILE A 240 -1.97 -13.12 -12.65
N SER A 241 -2.82 -13.85 -13.38
CA SER A 241 -3.22 -13.41 -14.74
C SER A 241 -3.99 -12.08 -14.71
N GLY A 242 -4.84 -11.85 -13.71
CA GLY A 242 -5.62 -10.63 -13.56
C GLY A 242 -4.74 -9.39 -13.30
N VAL A 243 -3.78 -9.50 -12.37
CA VAL A 243 -2.86 -8.39 -12.08
C VAL A 243 -1.92 -8.10 -13.26
N LEU A 244 -1.43 -9.12 -13.96
CA LEU A 244 -0.58 -8.96 -15.13
C LEU A 244 -1.33 -8.34 -16.30
N CYS A 245 -2.57 -8.77 -16.56
CA CYS A 245 -3.42 -8.21 -17.61
C CYS A 245 -3.69 -6.72 -17.36
N TYR A 246 -4.05 -6.35 -16.12
CA TYR A 246 -4.25 -4.95 -15.78
C TYR A 246 -2.95 -4.13 -15.91
N SER A 247 -1.83 -4.70 -15.47
CA SER A 247 -0.51 -4.05 -15.58
C SER A 247 -0.10 -3.82 -17.03
N PHE A 248 -0.49 -4.70 -17.95
CA PHE A 248 -0.25 -4.57 -19.38
C PHE A 248 -1.15 -3.50 -20.03
N ILE A 249 -2.43 -3.43 -19.64
CA ILE A 249 -3.40 -2.47 -20.20
C ILE A 249 -3.12 -1.04 -19.72
N ARG A 250 -2.65 -0.89 -18.48
CA ARG A 250 -2.37 0.41 -17.90
C ARG A 250 -1.25 1.10 -18.67
N ALA A 251 -1.57 2.18 -19.39
CA ALA A 251 -0.60 2.97 -20.13
C ALA A 251 0.53 3.47 -19.21
N THR A 252 1.74 3.01 -19.49
CA THR A 252 2.93 3.30 -18.67
C THR A 252 3.46 4.70 -18.97
N ASP A 253 2.90 5.73 -18.35
CA ASP A 253 3.48 7.09 -18.40
C ASP A 253 4.79 7.22 -17.59
N LYS A 254 5.35 6.13 -17.07
CA LYS A 254 6.64 6.09 -16.36
C LYS A 254 7.54 5.02 -16.98
N PRO A 255 8.74 5.35 -17.46
CA PRO A 255 9.67 4.32 -17.94
C PRO A 255 9.96 3.36 -16.79
N ILE A 256 9.80 2.07 -17.08
CA ILE A 256 10.07 0.95 -16.20
C ILE A 256 11.52 1.06 -15.73
N GLN A 257 11.75 1.54 -14.51
CA GLN A 257 13.00 1.27 -13.81
C GLN A 257 12.93 -0.18 -13.33
N THR A 258 13.20 -1.11 -14.23
CA THR A 258 13.48 -2.49 -13.87
C THR A 258 14.69 -2.47 -12.95
N MET A 259 14.51 -2.94 -11.72
CA MET A 259 15.60 -3.19 -10.80
C MET A 259 16.61 -4.15 -11.43
N SER A 260 17.82 -3.67 -11.69
CA SER A 260 19.02 -4.50 -11.58
C SER A 260 19.80 -3.97 -10.38
N SER A 261 19.40 -4.41 -9.19
CA SER A 261 20.24 -4.35 -7.99
C SER A 261 21.12 -5.60 -7.98
N PHE A 262 22.07 -5.66 -8.91
CA PHE A 262 23.20 -6.57 -8.86
C PHE A 262 24.47 -5.75 -9.11
N LYS A 263 25.35 -5.72 -8.10
CA LYS A 263 26.67 -5.05 -8.05
C LYS A 263 26.66 -3.51 -8.20
N LEU A 264 26.90 -2.81 -7.10
CA LEU A 264 28.09 -1.95 -7.08
C LEU A 264 28.80 -2.02 -5.72
N ARG A 265 29.83 -2.85 -5.75
CA ARG A 265 30.89 -3.00 -4.76
C ARG A 265 31.68 -1.68 -4.74
N ARG A 266 31.76 -1.06 -3.56
CA ARG A 266 32.94 -0.36 -3.00
C ARG A 266 33.83 0.39 -4.01
N MET A 267 33.73 1.72 -4.05
CA MET A 267 34.86 2.56 -4.44
C MET A 267 35.11 3.60 -3.35
N LYS A 268 36.27 3.44 -2.73
CA LYS A 268 36.89 4.32 -1.74
C LYS A 268 37.67 5.38 -2.51
N SER A 269 37.47 6.63 -2.13
CA SER A 269 38.44 7.75 -2.17
C SER A 269 39.23 7.99 -3.46
N SER A 270 38.88 9.09 -4.13
CA SER A 270 39.88 10.03 -4.65
C SER A 270 39.21 11.40 -4.80
N ASN A 271 39.87 12.41 -4.23
CA ASN A 271 39.56 13.83 -4.37
C ASN A 271 39.43 14.19 -5.85
N GLU A 272 38.40 14.96 -6.19
CA GLU A 272 38.48 15.99 -7.22
C GLU A 272 37.28 16.94 -7.05
N ASP A 273 37.59 18.24 -7.08
CA ASP A 273 36.66 19.35 -6.96
C ASP A 273 35.61 19.30 -8.07
N VAL A 274 34.42 18.79 -7.75
CA VAL A 274 33.25 18.87 -8.63
C VAL A 274 32.30 19.90 -8.05
N SER A 275 32.25 21.04 -8.75
CA SER A 275 31.33 22.16 -8.58
C SER A 275 29.92 21.71 -8.22
N VAL A 276 29.42 22.19 -7.07
CA VAL A 276 28.06 21.97 -6.53
C VAL A 276 26.95 22.52 -7.46
N LYS A 277 27.30 23.17 -8.57
CA LYS A 277 26.33 23.69 -9.57
C LYS A 277 25.57 22.62 -10.35
N ASP A 278 26.12 21.42 -10.56
CA ASP A 278 25.56 20.46 -11.53
C ASP A 278 24.63 19.39 -10.95
N SER A 279 24.43 19.33 -9.63
CA SER A 279 23.51 18.37 -9.00
C SER A 279 22.07 18.88 -8.87
N LEU A 280 21.84 20.19 -9.08
CA LEU A 280 20.51 20.80 -9.14
C LEU A 280 20.08 21.00 -10.61
N SER A 281 20.12 19.94 -11.42
CA SER A 281 19.69 20.04 -12.83
C SER A 281 18.19 20.34 -12.92
N SER A 282 17.86 21.63 -13.02
CA SER A 282 16.90 22.30 -13.92
C SER A 282 16.03 21.42 -14.84
N LYS A 283 15.34 20.40 -14.33
CA LYS A 283 14.58 19.48 -15.19
C LYS A 283 13.11 19.38 -14.77
N LEU A 284 12.31 20.33 -15.23
CA LEU A 284 10.92 20.03 -15.60
C LEU A 284 10.96 19.32 -16.96
N LYS A 285 11.05 17.99 -16.91
CA LYS A 285 11.53 17.10 -18.00
C LYS A 285 10.69 17.05 -19.28
N THR A 286 9.58 17.78 -19.37
CA THR A 286 8.66 17.68 -20.52
C THR A 286 8.70 18.91 -21.41
N GLN A 287 8.79 20.12 -20.83
CA GLN A 287 8.65 21.37 -21.58
C GLN A 287 9.97 21.84 -22.22
N ASP A 288 11.10 21.72 -21.52
CA ASP A 288 12.43 22.04 -22.07
C ASP A 288 12.76 21.18 -23.32
N ARG A 289 12.19 19.96 -23.38
CA ARG A 289 12.32 19.06 -24.53
C ARG A 289 11.45 19.46 -25.72
N LEU A 290 10.30 20.10 -25.48
CA LEU A 290 9.42 20.61 -26.52
C LEU A 290 9.94 21.92 -27.11
N ARG A 291 10.71 22.71 -26.35
CA ARG A 291 11.40 23.91 -26.87
C ARG A 291 12.62 23.60 -27.74
N GLN A 292 13.31 22.49 -27.48
CA GLN A 292 14.48 22.06 -28.28
C GLN A 292 14.11 21.38 -29.60
N ARG A 293 12.86 20.94 -29.76
CA ARG A 293 12.33 20.47 -31.05
C ARG A 293 11.50 21.62 -31.60
N ASP A 294 11.88 22.21 -32.72
CA ASP A 294 11.06 23.21 -33.44
C ASP A 294 9.68 22.64 -33.76
N VAL A 295 8.74 22.75 -32.82
CA VAL A 295 7.34 22.39 -33.06
C VAL A 295 6.76 23.57 -33.83
N GLY A 296 6.34 23.30 -35.07
CA GLY A 296 6.03 24.29 -36.10
C GLY A 296 4.99 25.37 -35.72
N PRO A 297 4.65 26.27 -36.66
CA PRO A 297 3.99 27.57 -36.40
C PRO A 297 2.57 27.54 -35.79
N ASN A 298 2.04 26.36 -35.45
CA ASN A 298 0.69 26.15 -34.88
C ASN A 298 0.68 25.72 -33.40
N VAL A 299 1.79 25.86 -32.66
CA VAL A 299 1.75 25.64 -31.19
C VAL A 299 1.15 26.86 -30.50
N ASP A 300 0.00 26.65 -29.86
CA ASP A 300 -0.65 27.66 -29.04
C ASP A 300 0.25 28.02 -27.84
N LEU A 301 0.91 29.18 -27.95
CA LEU A 301 1.85 29.71 -26.95
C LEU A 301 1.19 30.00 -25.59
N ASN A 302 -0.15 29.97 -25.50
CA ASN A 302 -0.87 30.08 -24.24
C ASN A 302 -0.68 28.85 -23.34
N LEU A 303 -0.38 27.67 -23.90
CA LEU A 303 -0.01 26.46 -23.14
C LEU A 303 1.40 26.51 -22.54
N LEU A 304 2.18 27.55 -22.82
CA LEU A 304 3.58 27.67 -22.38
C LEU A 304 3.78 28.66 -21.25
N ARG A 305 2.72 29.34 -20.78
CA ARG A 305 2.80 30.31 -19.67
C ARG A 305 2.69 29.61 -18.32
N CYS A 306 3.32 30.18 -17.30
CA CYS A 306 3.24 29.69 -15.93
C CYS A 306 1.80 29.79 -15.40
N PRO A 307 1.13 28.68 -15.07
CA PRO A 307 -0.25 28.63 -14.54
C PRO A 307 -0.47 29.42 -13.24
N LEU A 308 0.61 29.80 -12.55
CA LEU A 308 0.52 30.56 -11.31
C LEU A 308 0.34 32.07 -11.56
N CYS A 309 1.01 32.63 -12.57
CA CYS A 309 1.01 34.08 -12.86
C CYS A 309 0.48 34.46 -14.24
N ASP A 310 0.29 33.50 -15.15
CA ASP A 310 -0.18 33.67 -16.54
C ASP A 310 0.65 34.68 -17.39
N ALA A 311 1.84 35.07 -16.92
CA ALA A 311 2.64 36.18 -17.48
C ALA A 311 3.94 35.76 -18.17
N VAL A 312 4.66 34.78 -17.60
CA VAL A 312 6.02 34.37 -18.04
C VAL A 312 6.00 32.89 -18.43
N PRO A 313 6.86 32.41 -19.34
CA PRO A 313 6.96 31.00 -19.65
C PRO A 313 7.21 30.13 -18.41
N ASP A 314 6.52 28.99 -18.32
CA ASP A 314 6.70 28.06 -17.21
C ASP A 314 8.13 27.47 -17.22
N SER A 315 8.79 27.49 -16.07
CA SER A 315 10.12 26.94 -15.88
C SER A 315 10.38 26.67 -14.40
N HIS A 316 11.32 25.78 -14.10
CA HIS A 316 11.61 25.39 -12.72
C HIS A 316 12.12 26.57 -11.86
N PRO A 317 13.05 27.43 -12.32
CA PRO A 317 13.46 28.62 -11.56
C PRO A 317 12.30 29.59 -11.35
N HIS A 318 11.51 29.82 -12.42
CA HIS A 318 10.35 30.70 -12.35
C HIS A 318 9.32 30.19 -11.33
N LEU A 319 9.01 28.90 -11.34
CA LEU A 319 8.01 28.29 -10.47
C LEU A 319 8.33 28.46 -8.97
N PHE A 320 9.60 28.40 -8.60
CA PHE A 320 10.04 28.40 -7.20
C PHE A 320 10.72 29.71 -6.80
N PHE A 321 9.90 30.63 -6.30
CA PHE A 321 10.27 31.91 -5.70
C PHE A 321 10.72 33.03 -6.65
N GLU A 322 10.58 32.85 -7.96
CA GLU A 322 10.72 33.95 -8.94
C GLU A 322 9.35 34.38 -9.49
N CYS A 323 8.37 33.47 -9.56
CA CYS A 323 7.00 33.75 -9.92
C CYS A 323 6.34 34.60 -8.83
N GLN A 324 5.68 35.70 -9.21
CA GLN A 324 5.03 36.63 -8.28
C GLN A 324 4.13 35.92 -7.26
N PHE A 325 3.33 34.96 -7.70
CA PHE A 325 2.47 34.16 -6.80
C PHE A 325 3.30 33.33 -5.82
N SER A 326 4.29 32.58 -6.34
CA SER A 326 5.16 31.72 -5.51
C SER A 326 5.98 32.51 -4.49
N LEU A 327 6.42 33.71 -4.89
CA LEU A 327 7.21 34.61 -4.07
C LEU A 327 6.36 35.22 -2.94
N GLN A 328 5.12 35.62 -3.22
CA GLN A 328 4.18 36.06 -2.19
C GLN A 328 3.88 34.98 -1.15
N VAL A 329 3.68 33.73 -1.59
CA VAL A 329 3.52 32.58 -0.68
C VAL A 329 4.78 32.40 0.16
N TRP A 330 5.97 32.43 -0.45
CA TRP A 330 7.24 32.27 0.26
C TRP A 330 7.47 33.36 1.32
N PHE A 331 7.20 34.63 0.96
CA PHE A 331 7.32 35.76 1.89
C PHE A 331 6.43 35.58 3.13
N GLN A 332 5.18 35.18 2.96
CA GLN A 332 4.28 34.97 4.09
C GLN A 332 4.73 33.77 4.94
N VAL A 333 5.14 32.68 4.30
CA VAL A 333 5.55 31.45 4.99
C VAL A 333 6.84 31.64 5.79
N ARG A 334 7.87 32.29 5.23
CA ARG A 334 9.18 32.46 5.89
C ARG A 334 9.10 33.36 7.13
N VAL A 335 8.32 34.43 7.09
CA VAL A 335 8.12 35.36 8.21
C VAL A 335 7.43 34.65 9.38
N LEU A 336 6.42 33.82 9.10
CA LEU A 336 5.69 33.04 10.12
C LEU A 336 6.59 32.07 10.90
N SER A 337 7.77 31.72 10.37
CA SER A 337 8.71 30.78 10.99
C SER A 337 10.01 31.45 11.47
N GLY A 338 10.06 32.79 11.52
CA GLY A 338 11.26 33.54 11.95
C GLY A 338 12.45 33.41 11.00
N MET A 339 12.19 33.15 9.71
CA MET A 339 13.20 32.99 8.66
C MET A 339 13.30 34.24 7.76
N ASP A 340 13.24 35.42 8.37
CA ASP A 340 13.25 36.70 7.65
C ASP A 340 14.56 36.94 6.87
N ALA A 341 15.65 36.35 7.37
CA ALA A 341 16.98 36.45 6.77
C ALA A 341 17.21 35.50 5.58
N VAL A 342 16.31 34.55 5.30
CA VAL A 342 16.49 33.59 4.21
C VAL A 342 16.27 34.29 2.87
N PRO A 343 17.19 34.15 1.89
CA PRO A 343 17.05 34.73 0.57
C PRO A 343 15.76 34.33 -0.16
N THR A 344 15.38 35.12 -1.16
CA THR A 344 14.11 34.97 -1.89
C THR A 344 14.21 34.08 -3.11
N THR A 345 15.40 33.62 -3.52
CA THR A 345 15.54 32.64 -4.62
C THR A 345 15.65 31.24 -4.03
N LEU A 346 15.18 30.22 -4.77
CA LEU A 346 15.27 28.83 -4.29
C LEU A 346 16.73 28.39 -4.09
N VAL A 347 17.63 28.77 -4.99
CA VAL A 347 19.04 28.38 -4.95
C VAL A 347 19.74 29.00 -3.74
N ASP A 348 19.52 30.28 -3.48
CA ASP A 348 20.14 30.95 -2.35
C ASP A 348 19.53 30.49 -1.02
N ALA A 349 18.23 30.21 -0.98
CA ALA A 349 17.56 29.62 0.18
C ALA A 349 18.12 28.23 0.53
N ILE A 350 18.30 27.36 -0.47
CA ILE A 350 18.92 26.05 -0.27
C ILE A 350 20.36 26.21 0.22
N THR A 351 21.15 27.09 -0.42
CA THR A 351 22.56 27.31 -0.06
C THR A 351 22.69 27.85 1.37
N PHE A 352 21.79 28.74 1.78
CA PHE A 352 21.73 29.26 3.14
C PHE A 352 21.35 28.18 4.17
N LEU A 353 20.48 27.23 3.81
CA LEU A 353 19.99 26.19 4.71
C LEU A 353 20.87 24.94 4.79
N ILE A 354 21.76 24.68 3.81
CA ILE A 354 22.68 23.53 3.81
C ILE A 354 23.62 23.51 5.05
N PRO A 355 24.26 24.62 5.45
CA PRO A 355 25.09 24.65 6.67
C PRO A 355 24.27 24.40 7.94
N ILE A 356 23.05 24.93 7.98
CA ILE A 356 22.13 24.84 9.14
C ILE A 356 21.61 23.39 9.29
N SER A 357 21.40 22.68 8.18
CA SER A 357 20.88 21.31 8.14
C SER A 357 21.79 20.27 8.79
N LYS A 358 23.09 20.57 8.94
CA LYS A 358 24.04 19.71 9.63
C LYS A 358 23.88 19.76 11.16
N GLY A 359 23.18 20.78 11.68
CA GLY A 359 22.82 20.89 13.08
C GLY A 359 21.52 20.13 13.42
N ARG A 360 21.43 19.58 14.63
CA ARG A 360 20.20 18.95 15.16
C ARG A 360 19.29 19.95 15.89
N SER A 361 19.40 21.25 15.59
CA SER A 361 18.59 22.27 16.23
C SER A 361 17.15 22.24 15.72
N VAL A 362 16.19 22.62 16.57
CA VAL A 362 14.78 22.68 16.16
C VAL A 362 14.55 23.68 15.04
N ILE A 363 15.28 24.80 15.06
CA ILE A 363 15.24 25.81 14.00
C ILE A 363 15.65 25.17 12.66
N SER A 364 16.72 24.38 12.64
CA SER A 364 17.17 23.69 11.42
C SER A 364 16.12 22.75 10.84
N ILE A 365 15.46 21.98 11.69
CA ILE A 365 14.40 21.03 11.29
C ILE A 365 13.19 21.80 10.75
N ILE A 366 12.75 22.86 11.45
CA ILE A 366 11.61 23.68 11.03
C ILE A 366 11.91 24.35 9.68
N SER A 367 13.10 24.93 9.51
CA SER A 367 13.50 25.61 8.27
C SER A 367 13.46 24.70 7.05
N TRP A 368 14.02 23.49 7.16
CA TRP A 368 14.00 22.51 6.07
C TRP A 368 12.60 21.97 5.79
N LEU A 369 11.83 21.69 6.84
CA LEU A 369 10.46 21.21 6.71
C LEU A 369 9.58 22.26 6.03
N LEU A 370 9.78 23.54 6.34
CA LEU A 370 9.06 24.64 5.72
C LEU A 370 9.43 24.82 4.25
N LEU A 371 10.73 24.80 3.92
CA LEU A 371 11.18 24.88 2.52
C LEU A 371 10.63 23.71 1.69
N ALA A 372 10.68 22.49 2.23
CA ALA A 372 10.13 21.30 1.59
C ALA A 372 8.61 21.38 1.42
N ALA A 373 7.87 21.85 2.42
CA ALA A 373 6.43 22.03 2.33
C ALA A 373 6.05 23.13 1.33
N ALA A 374 6.76 24.26 1.32
CA ALA A 374 6.52 25.37 0.40
C ALA A 374 6.75 24.94 -1.07
N THR A 375 7.89 24.33 -1.35
CA THR A 375 8.20 23.82 -2.70
C THR A 375 7.21 22.76 -3.16
N TYR A 376 6.84 21.81 -2.29
CA TYR A 376 5.85 20.78 -2.62
C TYR A 376 4.47 21.36 -2.94
N HIS A 377 3.94 22.24 -2.08
CA HIS A 377 2.59 22.77 -2.26
C HIS A 377 2.49 23.80 -3.37
N LEU A 378 3.57 24.53 -3.68
CA LEU A 378 3.64 25.39 -4.87
C LEU A 378 3.59 24.56 -6.16
N TRP A 379 4.33 23.45 -6.21
CA TRP A 379 4.28 22.51 -7.32
C TRP A 379 2.91 21.82 -7.45
N MET A 380 2.28 21.48 -6.31
CA MET A 380 0.94 20.90 -6.29
C MET A 380 -0.11 21.89 -6.81
N GLU A 381 -0.09 23.15 -6.34
CA GLU A 381 -1.00 24.21 -6.80
C GLU A 381 -0.83 24.46 -8.31
N HIS A 382 0.41 24.50 -8.80
CA HIS A 382 0.71 24.57 -10.23
C HIS A 382 0.00 23.46 -11.03
N ASN A 383 0.14 22.21 -10.60
CA ASN A 383 -0.52 21.07 -11.25
C ASN A 383 -2.05 21.12 -11.12
N LEU A 384 -2.58 21.57 -9.99
CA LEU A 384 -4.02 21.71 -9.80
C LEU A 384 -4.64 22.72 -10.78
N ARG A 385 -3.93 23.81 -11.07
CA ARG A 385 -4.37 24.79 -12.08
C ARG A 385 -4.33 24.23 -13.48
N LEU A 386 -3.32 23.43 -13.80
CA LEU A 386 -3.20 22.75 -15.11
C LEU A 386 -4.29 21.71 -15.34
N PHE A 387 -4.52 20.82 -14.38
CA PHE A 387 -5.36 19.64 -14.59
C PHE A 387 -6.80 19.78 -14.11
N LYS A 388 -7.06 20.68 -13.16
CA LYS A 388 -8.38 20.82 -12.51
C LYS A 388 -8.95 22.23 -12.58
N GLN A 389 -8.24 23.18 -13.21
CA GLN A 389 -8.62 24.60 -13.33
C GLN A 389 -9.01 25.27 -12.00
N LYS A 390 -8.54 24.73 -10.87
CA LYS A 390 -8.80 25.27 -9.53
C LYS A 390 -7.73 26.30 -9.20
N LYS A 391 -8.10 27.57 -9.02
CA LYS A 391 -7.18 28.65 -8.63
C LYS A 391 -7.34 28.96 -7.13
N SER A 392 -6.42 28.49 -6.30
CA SER A 392 -6.39 28.83 -4.87
C SER A 392 -5.74 30.20 -4.66
N THR A 393 -6.19 30.93 -3.64
CA THR A 393 -5.57 32.21 -3.25
C THR A 393 -4.24 31.98 -2.54
N VAL A 394 -3.37 33.00 -2.50
CA VAL A 394 -2.10 32.96 -1.74
C VAL A 394 -2.35 32.55 -0.29
N ALA A 395 -3.36 33.14 0.36
CA ALA A 395 -3.71 32.85 1.75
C ALA A 395 -4.07 31.37 1.97
N GLN A 396 -4.83 30.76 1.05
CA GLN A 396 -5.21 29.34 1.13
C GLN A 396 -3.97 28.43 1.02
N VAL A 397 -3.07 28.72 0.07
CA VAL A 397 -1.84 27.93 -0.10
C VAL A 397 -0.94 28.07 1.13
N VAL A 398 -0.79 29.27 1.67
CA VAL A 398 -0.03 29.53 2.90
C VAL A 398 -0.61 28.75 4.09
N GLN A 399 -1.93 28.74 4.27
CA GLN A 399 -2.59 27.97 5.33
C GLN A 399 -2.34 26.46 5.20
N VAL A 400 -2.38 25.90 3.99
CA VAL A 400 -2.08 24.48 3.74
C VAL A 400 -0.62 24.15 4.08
N ILE A 401 0.32 25.01 3.68
CA ILE A 401 1.74 24.86 3.99
C ILE A 401 1.95 24.87 5.50
N VAL A 402 1.42 25.88 6.20
CA VAL A 402 1.55 26.02 7.66
C VAL A 402 0.93 24.82 8.37
N SER A 403 -0.26 24.38 7.96
CA SER A 403 -0.93 23.22 8.56
C SER A 403 -0.14 21.93 8.35
N THR A 404 0.47 21.75 7.17
CA THR A 404 1.34 20.61 6.88
C THR A 404 2.55 20.59 7.79
N VAL A 405 3.20 21.74 7.98
CA VAL A 405 4.36 21.87 8.87
C VAL A 405 3.95 21.62 10.32
N ARG A 406 2.84 22.21 10.79
CA ARG A 406 2.29 21.99 12.14
C ARG A 406 2.02 20.51 12.41
N LEU A 407 1.29 19.84 11.52
CA LEU A 407 0.97 18.41 11.68
C LEU A 407 2.25 17.57 11.75
N LYS A 408 3.22 17.85 10.87
CA LYS A 408 4.52 17.17 10.88
C LYS A 408 5.27 17.41 12.20
N LEU A 409 5.31 18.64 12.71
CA LEU A 409 5.95 18.95 14.00
C LEU A 409 5.29 18.24 15.18
N VAL A 410 3.96 18.14 15.22
CA VAL A 410 3.23 17.40 16.26
C VAL A 410 3.51 15.89 16.19
N THR A 411 3.70 15.34 14.99
CA THR A 411 4.05 13.91 14.84
C THR A 411 5.50 13.59 15.21
N PHE A 412 6.39 14.58 15.31
CA PHE A 412 7.73 14.36 15.86
C PHE A 412 7.67 14.34 17.39
N LYS A 413 8.46 13.47 18.04
CA LYS A 413 8.55 13.33 19.51
C LYS A 413 9.24 14.53 20.20
N PHE A 414 8.90 15.77 19.84
CA PHE A 414 9.40 17.01 20.44
C PHE A 414 8.37 17.71 21.32
N LYS A 415 7.34 16.99 21.80
CA LYS A 415 6.26 17.54 22.63
C LYS A 415 6.77 18.30 23.87
N LYS A 416 7.94 17.93 24.41
CA LYS A 416 8.56 18.58 25.58
C LYS A 416 9.45 19.79 25.25
N LEU A 417 9.85 19.97 23.99
CA LEU A 417 10.77 21.04 23.55
C LEU A 417 10.02 22.22 22.91
N LEU A 418 8.84 21.97 22.35
CA LEU A 418 7.93 22.98 21.82
C LEU A 418 7.43 23.95 22.91
N ASP A 419 7.24 23.47 24.14
CA ASP A 419 6.82 24.31 25.27
C ASP A 419 7.93 25.23 25.81
N GLN A 420 9.21 24.95 25.48
CA GLN A 420 10.36 25.74 25.94
C GLN A 420 10.86 26.77 24.92
N LEU A 421 10.48 26.62 23.65
CA LEU A 421 10.82 27.57 22.60
C LEU A 421 9.71 28.61 22.52
N LYS A 422 10.04 29.90 22.76
CA LYS A 422 9.22 31.06 22.39
C LYS A 422 9.05 31.09 20.86
N ILE A 423 8.28 30.16 20.32
CA ILE A 423 7.81 30.18 18.95
C ILE A 423 6.85 31.38 18.87
N PRO A 424 6.99 32.25 17.84
CA PRO A 424 6.10 33.39 17.68
C PRO A 424 4.64 32.94 17.74
N SER A 425 3.84 33.62 18.56
CA SER A 425 2.47 33.26 18.94
C SER A 425 1.53 33.04 17.75
N ALA A 426 1.91 33.48 16.55
CA ALA A 426 1.21 33.21 15.29
C ALA A 426 1.14 31.71 14.91
N CYS A 427 2.03 30.87 15.45
CA CYS A 427 2.01 29.43 15.21
C CYS A 427 1.23 28.62 16.26
N LEU A 428 0.79 29.23 17.37
CA LEU A 428 0.29 28.51 18.56
C LEU A 428 -0.91 29.12 19.32
N ILE A 429 -1.74 30.00 18.74
CA ILE A 429 -2.96 30.47 19.44
C ILE A 429 -4.26 29.83 18.90
N HIS A 430 -5.06 29.42 19.90
CA HIS A 430 -6.33 28.72 19.96
C HIS A 430 -7.53 29.43 19.29
N GLU A 431 -8.47 28.58 18.86
CA GLU A 431 -9.94 28.70 18.83
C GLU A 431 -10.60 30.07 18.65
N GLY A 432 -11.28 30.20 17.51
CA GLY A 432 -12.72 30.44 17.49
C GLY A 432 -13.40 29.23 16.87
#